data_AF-A0A176FB48-F1
#
_entry.id   AF-A0A176FB48-F1
#
_cell.length_a   1.000
_cell.length_b   1.000
_cell.length_c   1.000
_cell.angle_alpha   90.00
_cell.angle_beta   90.00
_cell.angle_gamma   90.00
#
_symmetry.space_group_name_H-M   'P 1'
#
loop_
_entity.id
_entity.type
_entity.pdbx_description
1 polymer ?
#
loop_
_entity_poly.entity_id
_entity_poly.type
_entity_poly.pdbx_seq_one_letter_code
_entity_poly.pdbx_strand_id
1 'polypeptide(L)'
;MGYLGVLVAAVAAYAFGAVWYMVLAKPWVRAAGVETDKNGKPLNASNVVPYIVAFGSAVLVAGMMRHIFALSDIDTVEKGLISGLGIGLFLASPWLLTCYSFGGRPFRLTLI
;
A
#
# COMPACT_ATOMS: atom_id res chain seq x y z
N MET A 1 3.67 10.07 -18.70
CA MET A 1 3.67 8.60 -18.54
C MET A 1 2.80 7.93 -19.60
N GLY A 2 3.37 7.05 -20.44
CA GLY A 2 2.58 6.17 -21.32
C GLY A 2 1.91 5.01 -20.54
N TYR A 3 1.05 4.21 -21.19
CA TYR A 3 0.37 3.08 -20.54
C TYR A 3 1.34 2.06 -19.93
N LEU A 4 2.49 1.83 -20.57
CA LEU A 4 3.56 0.98 -20.02
C LEU A 4 4.11 1.53 -18.69
N GLY A 5 4.20 2.85 -18.55
CA GLY A 5 4.66 3.51 -17.33
C GLY A 5 3.73 3.26 -16.14
N VAL A 6 2.42 3.09 -16.38
CA VAL A 6 1.45 2.75 -15.32
C VAL A 6 1.73 1.36 -14.78
N LEU A 7 1.98 0.38 -15.65
CA LEU A 7 2.30 -0.99 -15.23
C LEU A 7 3.62 -1.06 -14.47
N VAL A 8 4.65 -0.34 -14.94
CA VAL A 8 5.94 -0.25 -14.24
C VAL A 8 5.77 0.39 -12.85
N ALA A 9 5.01 1.47 -12.75
CA ALA A 9 4.72 2.11 -11.47
C ALA A 9 3.93 1.19 -10.52
N ALA A 10 2.96 0.45 -11.03
CA ALA A 10 2.19 -0.52 -10.24
C ALA A 10 3.07 -1.65 -9.70
N VAL A 11 3.95 -2.20 -10.54
CA VAL A 11 4.92 -3.23 -10.13
C VAL A 11 5.88 -2.69 -9.09
N ALA A 12 6.40 -1.46 -9.27
CA ALA A 12 7.29 -0.83 -8.31
C ALA A 12 6.60 -0.61 -6.95
N ALA A 13 5.36 -0.10 -6.96
CA ALA A 13 4.56 0.10 -5.75
C ALA A 13 4.25 -1.24 -5.05
N TYR A 14 3.91 -2.27 -5.81
CA TYR A 14 3.63 -3.60 -5.28
C TYR A 14 4.87 -4.25 -4.67
N ALA A 15 6.02 -4.17 -5.35
CA ALA A 15 7.29 -4.67 -4.85
C ALA A 15 7.72 -3.93 -3.57
N PHE A 16 7.56 -2.60 -3.54
CA PHE A 16 7.79 -1.82 -2.35
C PHE A 16 6.90 -2.27 -1.18
N GLY A 17 5.60 -2.44 -1.43
CA GLY A 17 4.66 -2.96 -0.44
C GLY A 17 5.05 -4.36 0.06
N ALA A 18 5.48 -5.26 -0.83
CA ALA A 18 5.95 -6.58 -0.44
C ALA A 18 7.17 -6.51 0.49
N VAL A 19 8.16 -5.66 0.16
CA VAL A 19 9.33 -5.44 1.03
C VAL A 19 8.90 -4.87 2.38
N TRP A 20 8.01 -3.89 2.39
CA TRP A 20 7.47 -3.27 3.60
C TRP A 20 6.80 -4.31 4.53
N TYR A 21 5.90 -5.13 3.98
CA TYR A 21 5.21 -6.19 4.72
C TYR A 21 6.15 -7.31 5.16
N MET A 22 7.19 -7.64 4.40
CA MET A 22 8.20 -8.62 4.83
C MET A 22 9.03 -8.12 6.01
N VAL A 23 9.47 -6.86 5.97
CA VAL A 23 10.28 -6.24 7.03
C VAL A 23 9.46 -6.08 8.31
N LEU A 24 8.19 -5.66 8.20
CA LEU A 24 7.31 -5.42 9.34
C LEU A 24 6.35 -6.58 9.65
N ALA A 25 6.60 -7.78 9.10
CA ALA A 25 5.70 -8.92 9.22
C ALA A 25 5.37 -9.27 10.68
N LYS A 26 6.38 -9.39 11.54
CA LYS A 26 6.21 -9.78 12.96
C LYS A 26 5.36 -8.77 13.75
N PRO A 27 5.68 -7.45 13.77
CA PRO A 27 4.85 -6.48 14.47
C PRO A 27 3.45 -6.36 13.85
N TRP A 28 3.32 -6.49 12.53
CA TRP A 28 2.03 -6.45 11.86
C TRP A 28 1.13 -7.63 12.25
N VAL A 29 1.63 -8.87 12.18
CA VAL A 29 0.86 -10.08 12.58
C VAL A 29 0.35 -9.95 14.01
N ARG A 30 1.20 -9.48 14.93
CA ARG A 30 0.84 -9.26 16.34
C ARG A 30 -0.25 -8.21 16.50
N ALA A 31 -0.13 -7.08 15.80
CA ALA A 31 -1.08 -5.97 15.93
C ALA A 31 -2.41 -6.24 15.19
N ALA A 32 -2.34 -6.93 14.05
CA ALA A 32 -3.49 -7.32 13.24
C ALA A 32 -4.27 -8.50 13.86
N GLY A 33 -3.69 -9.21 14.83
CA GLY A 33 -4.31 -10.37 15.46
C GLY A 33 -4.51 -11.53 14.49
N VAL A 34 -3.62 -11.66 13.50
CA VAL A 34 -3.71 -12.72 12.50
C VAL A 34 -3.28 -14.04 13.13
N GLU A 35 -4.12 -15.06 13.04
CA GLU A 35 -3.81 -16.39 13.54
C GLU A 35 -2.60 -16.97 12.80
N THR A 36 -1.69 -17.58 13.56
CA THR A 36 -0.45 -18.16 13.05
C THR A 36 -0.33 -19.63 13.43
N ASP A 37 0.35 -20.39 12.59
CA ASP A 37 0.76 -21.76 12.91
C ASP A 37 1.87 -21.80 13.99
N LYS A 38 2.27 -23.02 14.38
CA LYS A 38 3.36 -23.28 15.34
C LYS A 38 4.71 -22.66 14.95
N ASN A 39 4.89 -22.27 13.69
CA ASN A 39 6.11 -21.65 13.16
C ASN A 39 5.97 -20.13 13.03
N GLY A 40 4.85 -19.54 13.46
CA GLY A 40 4.56 -18.11 13.36
C GLY A 40 4.13 -17.66 11.96
N LYS A 41 3.79 -18.57 11.05
CA LYS A 41 3.29 -18.24 9.71
C LYS A 41 1.78 -18.00 9.76
N PRO A 42 1.27 -16.92 9.16
CA PRO A 42 -0.17 -16.69 9.05
C PRO A 42 -0.91 -17.89 8.45
N LEU A 43 -2.00 -18.32 9.09
CA LEU A 43 -2.80 -19.46 8.59
C LEU A 43 -3.41 -19.19 7.22
N ASN A 44 -3.67 -17.93 6.90
CA ASN A 44 -4.19 -17.47 5.61
C ASN A 44 -3.11 -17.26 4.53
N ALA A 45 -1.84 -17.60 4.79
CA ALA A 45 -0.75 -17.35 3.85
C ALA A 45 -0.87 -18.10 2.51
N SER A 46 -1.69 -19.15 2.44
CA SER A 46 -2.00 -19.85 1.18
C SER A 46 -3.10 -19.18 0.36
N ASN A 47 -3.81 -18.20 0.93
CA ASN A 47 -4.87 -17.50 0.21
C ASN A 47 -4.25 -16.51 -0.78
N VAL A 48 -4.43 -16.79 -2.07
CA VAL A 48 -3.90 -15.95 -3.16
C VAL A 48 -4.72 -14.68 -3.42
N VAL A 49 -5.97 -14.63 -2.94
CA VAL A 49 -6.92 -13.55 -3.25
C VAL A 49 -6.40 -12.17 -2.81
N PRO A 50 -5.88 -11.97 -1.58
CA PRO A 50 -5.37 -10.67 -1.16
C PRO A 50 -4.22 -10.16 -2.03
N TYR A 51 -3.37 -11.05 -2.55
CA TYR A 51 -2.24 -10.67 -3.40
C TYR A 51 -2.71 -10.15 -4.76
N ILE A 52 -3.73 -10.80 -5.35
CA ILE A 52 -4.35 -10.38 -6.62
C ILE A 52 -5.07 -9.05 -6.43
N VAL A 53 -5.85 -8.92 -5.35
CA VAL A 53 -6.57 -7.68 -5.02
C VAL A 53 -5.59 -6.53 -4.81
N ALA A 54 -4.50 -6.75 -4.08
CA ALA A 54 -3.47 -5.74 -3.85
C ALA A 54 -2.78 -5.30 -5.15
N PHE A 55 -2.43 -6.24 -6.03
CA PHE A 55 -1.81 -5.90 -7.31
C PHE A 55 -2.78 -5.15 -8.24
N GLY A 56 -4.03 -5.63 -8.34
CA GLY A 56 -5.08 -4.94 -9.11
C GLY A 56 -5.32 -3.52 -8.60
N SER A 57 -5.36 -3.35 -7.27
CA SER A 57 -5.49 -2.04 -6.63
C SER A 57 -4.29 -1.13 -6.95
N ALA A 58 -3.07 -1.65 -6.94
CA ALA A 58 -1.88 -0.91 -7.32
C ALA A 58 -1.92 -0.42 -8.78
N VAL A 59 -2.40 -1.24 -9.71
CA VAL A 59 -2.59 -0.86 -11.12
C VAL A 59 -3.63 0.25 -11.26
N LEU A 60 -4.77 0.13 -10.56
CA LEU A 60 -5.83 1.15 -10.59
C LEU A 60 -5.34 2.49 -10.03
N VAL A 61 -4.67 2.46 -8.87
CA VAL A 61 -4.10 3.66 -8.26
C VAL A 61 -3.04 4.27 -9.16
N ALA A 62 -2.10 3.49 -9.70
CA ALA A 62 -1.09 3.99 -10.65
C ALA A 62 -1.73 4.62 -11.90
N GLY A 63 -2.83 4.04 -12.40
CA GLY A 63 -3.61 4.57 -13.50
C GLY A 63 -4.21 5.94 -13.16
N MET A 64 -4.86 6.06 -12.00
CA MET A 64 -5.42 7.34 -11.54
C MET A 64 -4.33 8.39 -11.29
N MET A 65 -3.22 7.98 -10.68
CA MET A 65 -2.07 8.86 -10.43
C MET A 65 -1.48 9.44 -11.71
N ARG A 66 -1.47 8.68 -12.81
CA ARG A 66 -1.08 9.22 -14.13
C ARG A 66 -1.99 10.38 -14.55
N HIS A 67 -3.30 10.29 -14.35
CA HIS A 67 -4.23 11.36 -14.68
C HIS A 67 -4.02 12.58 -13.79
N ILE A 68 -3.90 12.37 -12.47
CA ILE A 68 -3.68 13.44 -11.50
C ILE A 68 -2.37 14.19 -11.82
N PHE A 69 -1.27 13.46 -12.03
CA PHE A 69 0.01 14.07 -12.32
C PHE A 69 0.01 14.83 -13.65
N ALA A 70 -0.67 14.32 -14.67
CA ALA A 70 -0.83 15.02 -15.94
C ALA A 70 -1.68 16.30 -15.81
N LEU A 71 -2.76 16.26 -15.03
CA LEU A 71 -3.63 17.42 -14.81
C LEU A 71 -3.00 18.49 -13.91
N SER A 72 -2.00 18.13 -13.11
CA SER A 72 -1.32 19.02 -12.16
C SER A 72 0.08 19.46 -12.62
N ASP A 73 0.44 19.23 -13.90
CA ASP A 73 1.77 19.55 -14.45
C ASP A 73 2.93 18.99 -13.60
N ILE A 74 2.76 17.76 -13.13
CA ILE A 74 3.77 16.97 -12.42
C ILE A 74 4.51 16.12 -13.45
N ASP A 75 5.58 16.71 -13.97
CA ASP A 75 6.39 16.19 -15.08
C ASP A 75 7.83 15.82 -14.68
N THR A 76 8.26 16.22 -13.47
CA THR A 76 9.60 15.90 -12.95
C THR A 76 9.55 14.83 -11.86
N VAL A 77 10.67 14.13 -11.67
CA VAL A 77 10.84 13.10 -10.62
C VAL A 77 10.65 13.70 -9.23
N GLU A 78 11.18 14.90 -8.99
CA GLU A 78 11.07 15.60 -7.71
C GLU A 78 9.61 15.93 -7.37
N LYS A 79 8.87 16.55 -8.31
CA LYS A 79 7.44 16.83 -8.12
C LYS A 79 6.67 15.54 -7.87
N GLY A 80 6.94 14.49 -8.64
CA GLY A 80 6.30 13.19 -8.47
C GLY A 80 6.53 12.57 -7.09
N LEU A 81 7.76 12.66 -6.57
CA LEU A 81 8.11 12.17 -5.24
C LEU A 81 7.40 12.97 -4.14
N ILE A 82 7.46 14.31 -4.19
CA ILE A 82 6.82 15.18 -3.19
C ILE A 82 5.31 14.98 -3.20
N SER A 83 4.68 14.96 -4.38
CA SER A 83 3.24 14.74 -4.51
C SER A 83 2.83 13.33 -4.06
N GLY A 84 3.61 12.30 -4.38
CA GLY A 84 3.37 10.92 -3.93
C GLY A 84 3.44 10.78 -2.41
N LEU A 85 4.48 11.33 -1.79
CA LEU A 85 4.62 11.36 -0.33
C LEU A 85 3.49 12.17 0.32
N GLY A 86 3.11 13.30 -0.27
CA GLY A 86 1.98 14.11 0.20
C GLY A 86 0.65 13.36 0.17
N ILE A 87 0.38 12.60 -0.89
CA ILE A 87 -0.83 11.77 -0.99
C ILE A 87 -0.80 10.64 0.06
N GLY A 88 0.33 9.98 0.24
CA GLY A 88 0.48 8.96 1.28
C GLY A 88 0.22 9.54 2.68
N LEU A 89 0.85 10.66 3.00
CA LEU A 89 0.78 11.27 4.32
C LEU A 89 -0.57 11.94 4.60
N PHE A 90 -1.10 12.73 3.67
CA PHE A 90 -2.27 13.58 3.92
C PHE A 90 -3.59 13.03 3.39
N LEU A 91 -3.57 11.95 2.60
CA LEU A 91 -4.78 11.30 2.09
C LEU A 91 -4.89 9.85 2.56
N ALA A 92 -3.87 9.02 2.30
CA ALA A 92 -3.94 7.60 2.67
C ALA A 92 -3.87 7.39 4.19
N SER A 93 -2.96 8.07 4.89
CA SER A 93 -2.77 7.89 6.34
C SER A 93 -4.00 8.28 7.19
N PRO A 94 -4.66 9.44 7.01
CA PRO A 94 -5.86 9.76 7.78
C PRO A 94 -7.05 8.87 7.43
N TRP A 95 -7.15 8.42 6.17
CA TRP A 95 -8.19 7.49 5.75
C TRP A 95 -8.02 6.13 6.43
N LEU A 96 -6.80 5.56 6.42
CA LEU A 96 -6.49 4.32 7.11
C LEU A 96 -6.68 4.45 8.62
N LEU A 97 -6.23 5.56 9.22
CA LEU A 97 -6.44 5.84 10.64
C LEU A 97 -7.93 5.80 11.00
N THR A 98 -8.77 6.39 10.16
CA THR A 98 -10.22 6.41 10.34
C THR A 98 -10.79 4.99 10.27
N CYS A 99 -10.45 4.23 9.22
CA CYS A 99 -10.90 2.83 9.06
C CYS A 99 -10.46 1.94 10.23
N TYR A 100 -9.22 2.07 10.70
CA TYR A 100 -8.70 1.31 11.83
C TYR A 100 -9.32 1.72 13.16
N SER A 101 -9.54 3.02 13.38
CA SER A 101 -10.17 3.52 14.61
C SER A 101 -11.60 3.02 14.75
N PHE A 102 -12.42 3.13 13.70
CA PHE A 102 -13.78 2.59 13.70
C PHE A 102 -13.80 1.05 13.73
N GLY A 103 -12.79 0.40 13.15
CA GLY A 103 -12.62 -1.05 13.20
C GLY A 103 -12.08 -1.58 14.54
N GLY A 104 -11.88 -0.73 15.55
CA GLY A 104 -11.34 -1.12 16.86
C GLY A 104 -9.92 -1.68 16.80
N ARG A 105 -9.16 -1.34 15.75
CA ARG A 105 -7.80 -1.82 15.53
C ARG A 105 -6.80 -0.98 16.34
N PRO A 106 -5.70 -1.57 16.85
CA PRO A 106 -4.71 -0.81 17.61
C PRO A 106 -4.05 0.27 16.74
N PHE A 107 -3.85 1.47 17.31
CA PHE A 107 -3.23 2.62 16.63
C PHE A 107 -1.86 2.30 16.00
N ARG A 108 -1.12 1.34 16.56
CA ARG A 108 0.15 0.88 15.99
C ARG A 108 0.03 0.39 14.55
N LEU A 109 -1.12 -0.14 14.13
CA LEU A 109 -1.38 -0.54 12.73
C LEU A 109 -1.39 0.62 11.75
N THR A 110 -1.62 1.86 12.21
CA THR A 110 -1.55 3.03 11.34
C THR A 110 -0.08 3.43 11.05
N LEU A 111 0.85 2.99 11.90
CA LEU A 111 2.28 3.35 11.84
C LEU A 111 3.14 2.29 11.13
N ILE A 112 2.57 1.13 10.80
CA ILE A 112 3.24 -0.03 10.19
C ILE A 112 2.45 -0.51 8.99
#